data_AF-A0A7Y4VS93-F1
#
_entry.id   AF-A0A7Y4VS93-F1
#
_cell.length_a   1.000
_cell.length_b   1.000
_cell.length_c   1.000
_cell.angle_alpha   90.00
_cell.angle_beta   90.00
_cell.angle_gamma   90.00
#
_symmetry.space_group_name_H-M   'P 1'
#
loop_
_entity.id
_entity.type
_entity.pdbx_description
1 polymer ?
#
loop_
_entity_poly.entity_id
_entity_poly.type
_entity_poly.pdbx_seq_one_letter_code
_entity_poly.pdbx_strand_id
1 'polypeptide(L)'
;MKSRVRFWVAAAAVGSWTLVMTVSAQHDKPAGEKPKQEEKGHGQPATGEKAEGKPAEGEKGHGQPEGQEVPGVNDAEMARWMEAATPGEHHDHLKPFVGNWTTKSRFRMAADQEWMESAGESSVKWIMGERFLVEEVRGDMGGMTFEGMGLSGYDNFRQEYWSTWMDSMATSYTASTGKCDETGKTFTYQGTMDDPGRNQKGVKYRIVKRLVDDKSVVMEMHSPGADGKEFLNFEITYARK
;
A
#
# COMPACT_ATOMS: atom_id res chain seq x y z
N MET A 1 -9.17 -47.85 -20.60
CA MET A 1 -7.99 -47.29 -19.92
C MET A 1 -8.41 -46.00 -19.23
N LYS A 2 -8.34 -45.95 -17.89
CA LYS A 2 -8.65 -44.76 -17.09
C LYS A 2 -7.39 -43.89 -16.98
N SER A 3 -7.35 -42.71 -17.59
CA SER A 3 -6.29 -41.73 -17.35
C SER A 3 -6.67 -40.87 -16.13
N ARG A 4 -5.85 -40.95 -15.09
CA ARG A 4 -5.98 -40.17 -13.86
C ARG A 4 -5.50 -38.74 -14.14
N VAL A 5 -6.40 -37.77 -14.05
CA VAL A 5 -6.04 -36.34 -13.94
C VAL A 5 -5.52 -36.11 -12.53
N ARG A 6 -4.23 -35.78 -12.41
CA ARG A 6 -3.61 -35.34 -11.16
C ARG A 6 -3.83 -33.83 -11.02
N PHE A 7 -4.70 -33.43 -10.10
CA PHE A 7 -4.78 -32.04 -9.62
C PHE A 7 -3.51 -31.72 -8.83
N TRP A 8 -2.76 -30.72 -9.28
CA TRP A 8 -1.75 -30.05 -8.47
C TRP A 8 -2.39 -28.79 -7.91
N VAL A 9 -2.59 -28.76 -6.59
CA VAL A 9 -2.83 -27.51 -5.86
C VAL A 9 -1.45 -26.91 -5.61
N ALA A 10 -1.08 -25.89 -6.38
CA ALA A 10 0.11 -25.09 -6.13
C ALA A 10 -0.31 -23.91 -5.24
N ALA A 11 0.11 -23.93 -3.97
CA ALA A 11 -0.09 -22.82 -3.04
C ALA A 11 0.83 -21.65 -3.45
N ALA A 12 0.23 -20.48 -3.69
CA ALA A 12 0.96 -19.25 -3.95
C ALA A 12 1.56 -18.74 -2.63
N ALA A 13 2.89 -18.75 -2.53
CA ALA A 13 3.62 -18.18 -1.40
C ALA A 13 4.20 -16.83 -1.81
N VAL A 14 3.59 -15.75 -1.33
CA VAL A 14 4.29 -14.48 -1.09
C VAL A 14 4.27 -14.32 0.43
N GLY A 15 5.44 -14.42 1.08
CA GLY A 15 5.57 -14.13 2.52
C GLY A 15 4.97 -15.13 3.52
N SER A 16 5.83 -15.99 4.08
CA SER A 16 5.71 -16.73 5.36
C SER A 16 4.62 -17.82 5.51
N TRP A 17 5.04 -19.08 5.33
CA TRP A 17 4.42 -20.25 5.97
C TRP A 17 5.49 -21.00 6.75
N THR A 18 5.25 -21.23 8.05
CA THR A 18 5.90 -22.32 8.79
C THR A 18 4.82 -23.09 9.54
N LEU A 19 4.57 -24.32 9.07
CA LEU A 19 3.81 -25.34 9.78
C LEU A 19 4.82 -26.25 10.49
N VAL A 20 4.78 -26.32 11.82
CA VAL A 20 5.52 -27.34 12.59
C VAL A 20 4.51 -28.36 13.11
N MET A 21 4.59 -29.59 12.58
CA MET A 21 4.12 -30.79 13.25
C MET A 21 5.28 -31.78 13.37
N THR A 22 5.66 -32.12 14.61
CA THR A 22 6.27 -33.40 14.94
C THR A 22 5.72 -33.87 16.29
N VAL A 23 5.29 -35.13 16.33
CA VAL A 23 4.77 -35.85 17.51
C VAL A 23 5.85 -36.82 18.04
N SER A 24 6.01 -36.80 19.38
CA SER A 24 6.49 -37.84 20.33
C SER A 24 7.94 -38.37 20.22
N ALA A 25 8.70 -38.67 21.28
CA ALA A 25 8.36 -39.07 22.66
C ALA A 25 9.52 -38.87 23.67
N GLN A 26 9.14 -38.58 24.92
CA GLN A 26 9.67 -39.02 26.25
C GLN A 26 11.19 -39.09 26.55
N HIS A 27 11.62 -38.40 27.63
CA HIS A 27 12.12 -39.01 28.88
C HIS A 27 12.12 -37.99 30.07
N ASP A 28 11.57 -38.47 31.19
CA ASP A 28 11.73 -38.16 32.63
C ASP A 28 11.68 -36.75 33.29
N LYS A 29 10.86 -36.72 34.36
CA LYS A 29 10.59 -35.71 35.42
C LYS A 29 11.73 -35.68 36.49
N PRO A 30 11.75 -34.79 37.54
CA PRO A 30 10.62 -34.19 38.30
C PRO A 30 10.76 -32.69 38.73
N ALA A 31 9.63 -31.96 38.83
CA ALA A 31 8.92 -31.45 40.03
C ALA A 31 9.44 -30.14 40.66
N GLY A 32 8.55 -29.14 40.79
CA GLY A 32 8.75 -27.97 41.66
C GLY A 32 7.85 -26.76 41.35
N GLU A 33 6.75 -26.62 42.11
CA GLU A 33 6.01 -25.40 42.52
C GLU A 33 5.29 -24.45 41.53
N LYS A 34 4.00 -24.22 41.82
CA LYS A 34 3.13 -23.09 41.39
C LYS A 34 3.29 -21.92 42.36
N PRO A 35 2.91 -20.68 41.97
CA PRO A 35 1.65 -20.13 42.51
C PRO A 35 0.85 -19.25 41.50
N LYS A 36 -0.46 -19.50 41.39
CA LYS A 36 -1.63 -18.69 41.85
C LYS A 36 -2.16 -17.64 40.85
N GLN A 37 -3.33 -17.96 40.32
CA GLN A 37 -4.33 -17.02 39.80
C GLN A 37 -4.99 -16.24 40.95
N GLU A 38 -5.38 -15.00 40.67
CA GLU A 38 -6.56 -14.38 41.28
C GLU A 38 -7.53 -13.98 40.16
N GLU A 39 -8.76 -14.45 40.33
CA GLU A 39 -9.92 -14.24 39.48
C GLU A 39 -10.89 -13.35 40.27
N LYS A 40 -11.43 -12.30 39.66
CA LYS A 40 -12.72 -11.72 40.05
C LYS A 40 -13.47 -11.29 38.79
N GLY A 41 -14.58 -11.97 38.56
CA GLY A 41 -15.50 -11.70 37.46
C GLY A 41 -16.71 -10.86 37.84
N HIS A 42 -17.58 -10.80 36.83
CA HIS A 42 -19.01 -10.49 36.78
C HIS A 42 -19.50 -9.03 36.72
N GLY A 43 -20.23 -8.76 35.64
CA GLY A 43 -21.46 -7.96 35.70
C GLY A 43 -21.73 -7.06 34.49
N GLN A 44 -22.37 -7.59 33.45
CA GLN A 44 -23.30 -6.82 32.59
C GLN A 44 -24.72 -7.04 33.16
N PRO A 45 -25.73 -6.15 32.94
CA PRO A 45 -26.24 -5.88 31.59
C PRO A 45 -26.86 -4.48 31.30
N ALA A 46 -27.22 -4.27 30.01
CA ALA A 46 -28.32 -3.44 29.46
C ALA A 46 -28.22 -1.90 29.58
N THR A 47 -28.66 -1.01 28.66
CA THR A 47 -29.50 -1.02 27.43
C THR A 47 -29.52 0.41 26.83
N GLY A 48 -29.88 0.57 25.55
CA GLY A 48 -30.32 1.83 24.89
C GLY A 48 -29.18 2.66 24.29
N GLU A 49 -29.24 3.30 23.13
CA GLU A 49 -30.36 3.75 22.30
C GLU A 49 -29.81 4.07 20.88
N LYS A 50 -30.67 3.97 19.86
CA LYS A 50 -30.41 4.39 18.48
C LYS A 50 -30.19 5.91 18.40
N ALA A 51 -29.29 6.35 17.52
CA ALA A 51 -29.48 7.60 16.80
C ALA A 51 -28.96 7.47 15.36
N GLU A 52 -29.91 7.50 14.42
CA GLU A 52 -29.69 7.69 12.99
C GLU A 52 -29.28 9.16 12.74
N GLY A 53 -28.34 9.38 11.83
CA GLY A 53 -27.99 10.70 11.33
C GLY A 53 -27.17 10.60 10.03
N LYS A 54 -27.80 10.87 8.90
CA LYS A 54 -27.18 11.09 7.58
C LYS A 54 -27.20 12.60 7.28
N PRO A 55 -26.48 13.07 6.25
CA PRO A 55 -25.14 13.63 6.27
C PRO A 55 -25.14 15.17 6.28
N ALA A 56 -24.09 15.80 6.80
CA ALA A 56 -23.85 17.23 6.56
C ALA A 56 -22.83 17.37 5.41
N GLU A 57 -23.30 17.89 4.29
CA GLU A 57 -22.46 18.49 3.25
C GLU A 57 -21.86 19.81 3.76
N GLY A 58 -20.60 20.04 3.40
CA GLY A 58 -20.06 21.38 3.17
C GLY A 58 -19.52 22.13 4.38
N GLU A 59 -18.23 21.93 4.68
CA GLU A 59 -17.41 23.03 5.17
C GLU A 59 -16.18 23.20 4.26
N LYS A 60 -16.24 24.26 3.46
CA LYS A 60 -15.08 24.87 2.83
C LYS A 60 -14.26 25.55 3.92
N GLY A 61 -12.95 25.34 3.89
CA GLY A 61 -11.98 26.27 4.47
C GLY A 61 -11.22 25.71 5.67
N HIS A 62 -10.02 25.18 5.43
CA HIS A 62 -8.96 25.28 6.43
C HIS A 62 -8.25 26.61 6.19
N GLY A 63 -8.55 27.57 7.06
CA GLY A 63 -7.95 28.89 7.05
C GLY A 63 -6.43 28.81 7.18
N GLN A 64 -5.74 29.59 6.35
CA GLN A 64 -4.34 29.91 6.51
C GLN A 64 -4.14 30.51 7.92
N PRO A 65 -3.08 30.16 8.67
CA PRO A 65 -2.83 30.82 9.94
C PRO A 65 -2.53 32.30 9.65
N GLU A 66 -3.53 33.15 9.88
CA GLU A 66 -3.37 34.59 9.79
C GLU A 66 -2.47 35.06 10.94
N GLY A 67 -1.28 35.54 10.58
CA GLY A 67 -0.57 36.59 11.32
C GLY A 67 -0.02 36.27 12.72
N GLN A 68 0.09 35.02 13.14
CA GLN A 68 0.82 34.70 14.37
C GLN A 68 2.32 34.57 14.08
N GLU A 69 3.10 35.57 14.50
CA GLU A 69 4.57 35.52 14.48
C GLU A 69 5.03 34.27 15.25
N VAL A 70 5.62 33.31 14.54
CA VAL A 70 6.28 32.17 15.16
C VAL A 70 7.63 32.67 15.69
N PRO A 71 7.89 32.64 17.01
CA PRO A 71 9.12 33.19 17.55
C PRO A 71 10.36 32.58 16.89
N GLY A 72 11.19 33.43 16.30
CA GLY A 72 12.44 33.02 15.64
C GLY A 72 12.33 32.68 14.16
N VAL A 73 11.16 32.85 13.52
CA VAL A 73 11.01 32.74 12.06
C VAL A 73 10.75 34.12 11.46
N ASN A 74 11.57 34.56 10.52
CA ASN A 74 11.35 35.85 9.85
C ASN A 74 10.35 35.73 8.68
N ASP A 75 9.85 36.87 8.19
CA ASP A 75 8.84 36.91 7.11
C ASP A 75 9.26 36.15 5.85
N ALA A 76 10.54 36.18 5.48
CA ALA A 76 11.04 35.48 4.29
C ALA A 76 11.06 33.96 4.49
N GLU A 77 11.36 33.49 5.69
CA GLU A 77 11.28 32.07 6.06
C GLU A 77 9.83 31.59 6.07
N MET A 78 8.92 32.38 6.63
CA MET A 78 7.48 32.10 6.59
C MET A 78 6.95 32.04 5.15
N ALA A 79 7.35 32.97 4.28
CA ALA A 79 6.93 32.99 2.88
C ALA A 79 7.39 31.73 2.12
N ARG A 80 8.66 31.31 2.29
CA ARG A 80 9.19 30.08 1.69
C ARG A 80 8.47 28.84 2.19
N TRP A 81 8.15 28.80 3.48
CA TRP A 81 7.40 27.69 4.05
C TRP A 81 5.99 27.61 3.47
N MET A 82 5.29 28.75 3.36
CA MET A 82 3.96 28.82 2.75
C MET A 82 3.98 28.40 1.27
N GLU A 83 4.96 28.85 0.50
CA GLU A 83 5.14 28.44 -0.90
C GLU A 83 5.36 26.93 -1.02
N ALA A 84 6.31 26.37 -0.26
CA ALA A 84 6.57 24.93 -0.25
C ALA A 84 5.35 24.13 0.23
N ALA A 85 4.56 24.70 1.13
CA ALA A 85 3.32 24.14 1.61
C ALA A 85 2.09 24.62 0.83
N THR A 86 2.14 25.02 -0.43
CA THR A 86 0.91 25.31 -1.20
C THR A 86 0.75 24.30 -2.34
N PRO A 87 -0.35 23.54 -2.42
CA PRO A 87 -0.61 22.67 -3.57
C PRO A 87 -0.60 23.48 -4.87
N GLY A 88 -0.06 22.89 -5.93
CA GLY A 88 0.10 23.54 -7.24
C GLY A 88 -0.08 22.57 -8.40
N GLU A 89 0.40 22.93 -9.58
CA GLU A 89 0.22 22.16 -10.83
C GLU A 89 0.59 20.66 -10.68
N HIS A 90 1.68 20.34 -10.00
CA HIS A 90 2.07 18.95 -9.79
C HIS A 90 1.11 18.15 -8.90
N HIS A 91 0.38 18.81 -8.00
CA HIS A 91 -0.70 18.19 -7.23
C HIS A 91 -1.95 17.99 -8.10
N ASP A 92 -2.19 18.90 -9.05
CA ASP A 92 -3.29 18.77 -10.01
C ASP A 92 -3.14 17.54 -10.91
N HIS A 93 -1.91 17.17 -11.27
CA HIS A 93 -1.63 15.92 -11.99
C HIS A 93 -2.06 14.66 -11.24
N LEU A 94 -2.23 14.73 -9.91
CA LEU A 94 -2.67 13.59 -9.09
C LEU A 94 -4.20 13.48 -9.00
N LYS A 95 -4.95 14.55 -9.31
CA LYS A 95 -6.42 14.58 -9.24
C LYS A 95 -7.11 13.42 -9.99
N PRO A 96 -6.67 13.01 -11.20
CA PRO A 96 -7.33 11.94 -11.94
C PRO A 96 -7.32 10.57 -11.24
N PHE A 97 -6.40 10.33 -10.29
CA PHE A 97 -6.33 9.07 -9.55
C PHE A 97 -7.38 8.95 -8.45
N VAL A 98 -8.00 10.06 -8.03
CA VAL A 98 -9.02 10.06 -6.98
C VAL A 98 -10.29 9.35 -7.47
N GLY A 99 -10.79 8.43 -6.65
CA GLY A 99 -11.99 7.66 -6.94
C GLY A 99 -11.95 6.25 -6.39
N ASN A 100 -12.98 5.49 -6.75
CA ASN A 100 -13.05 4.06 -6.49
C ASN A 100 -12.78 3.30 -7.78
N TRP A 101 -12.00 2.24 -7.67
CA TRP A 101 -11.46 1.48 -8.79
C TRP A 101 -11.67 -0.01 -8.54
N THR A 102 -11.89 -0.74 -9.62
CA THR A 102 -11.69 -2.19 -9.69
C THR A 102 -10.28 -2.43 -10.21
N THR A 103 -9.54 -3.33 -9.56
CA THR A 103 -8.16 -3.66 -9.94
C THR A 103 -8.08 -5.07 -10.50
N LYS A 104 -7.27 -5.23 -11.55
CA LYS A 104 -6.80 -6.52 -12.04
C LYS A 104 -5.29 -6.51 -12.03
N SER A 105 -4.72 -7.39 -11.23
CA SER A 105 -3.28 -7.49 -11.01
C SER A 105 -2.74 -8.74 -11.67
N ARG A 106 -1.56 -8.64 -12.25
CA ARG A 106 -0.82 -9.76 -12.83
C ARG A 106 0.61 -9.72 -12.30
N PHE A 107 1.13 -10.85 -11.86
CA PHE A 107 2.50 -10.95 -11.35
C PHE A 107 3.20 -12.23 -11.80
N ARG A 108 4.53 -12.20 -11.93
CA ARG A 108 5.35 -13.37 -12.27
C ARG A 108 6.70 -13.30 -11.58
N MET A 109 7.27 -14.46 -11.25
CA MET A 109 8.50 -14.54 -10.44
C MET A 109 9.79 -14.45 -11.29
N ALA A 110 9.69 -14.76 -12.58
CA ALA A 110 10.77 -14.67 -13.55
C ALA A 110 10.21 -14.32 -14.94
N ALA A 111 11.08 -13.83 -15.82
CA ALA A 111 10.69 -13.34 -17.14
C ALA A 111 10.11 -14.42 -18.07
N ASP A 112 10.44 -15.70 -17.83
CA ASP A 112 10.02 -16.88 -18.58
C ASP A 112 8.85 -17.65 -17.93
N GLN A 113 8.40 -17.22 -16.75
CA GLN A 113 7.26 -17.84 -16.06
C GLN A 113 5.92 -17.22 -16.44
N GLU A 114 4.87 -18.02 -16.28
CA GLU A 114 3.49 -17.60 -16.50
C GLU A 114 3.04 -16.53 -15.50
N TRP A 115 2.08 -15.72 -15.93
CA TRP A 115 1.44 -14.72 -15.09
C TRP A 115 0.44 -15.39 -14.13
N MET A 116 0.58 -15.06 -12.86
CA MET A 116 -0.46 -15.24 -11.86
C MET A 116 -1.35 -14.01 -11.83
N GLU A 117 -2.65 -14.19 -11.65
CA GLU A 117 -3.63 -13.10 -11.69
C GLU A 117 -4.38 -12.98 -10.37
N SER A 118 -4.77 -11.76 -10.05
CA SER A 118 -5.57 -11.40 -8.86
C SER A 118 -6.51 -10.26 -9.22
N ALA A 119 -7.61 -10.15 -8.49
CA ALA A 119 -8.55 -9.05 -8.62
C ALA A 119 -8.80 -8.40 -7.26
N GLY A 120 -9.14 -7.12 -7.28
CA GLY A 120 -9.42 -6.38 -6.08
C GLY A 120 -10.14 -5.06 -6.35
N GLU A 121 -10.13 -4.23 -5.33
CA GLU A 121 -10.71 -2.91 -5.33
C GLU A 121 -9.73 -1.92 -4.70
N SER A 122 -9.73 -0.69 -5.20
CA SER A 122 -8.92 0.40 -4.67
C SER A 122 -9.80 1.63 -4.44
N SER A 123 -9.59 2.30 -3.32
CA SER A 123 -10.22 3.58 -2.98
C SER A 123 -9.13 4.62 -2.77
N VAL A 124 -9.16 5.69 -3.56
CA VAL A 124 -8.16 6.76 -3.52
C VAL A 124 -8.84 8.07 -3.16
N LYS A 125 -8.35 8.75 -2.11
CA LYS A 125 -8.91 10.02 -1.62
C LYS A 125 -7.80 11.02 -1.28
N TRP A 126 -8.13 12.31 -1.39
CA TRP A 126 -7.30 13.38 -0.86
C TRP A 126 -7.33 13.38 0.67
N ILE A 127 -6.19 13.71 1.27
CA ILE A 127 -6.05 13.98 2.70
C ILE A 127 -5.24 15.26 2.91
N MET A 128 -5.37 15.84 4.11
CA MET A 128 -4.59 17.00 4.56
C MET A 128 -4.70 18.24 3.64
N GLY A 129 -5.91 18.51 3.13
CA GLY A 129 -6.16 19.66 2.26
C GLY A 129 -5.52 19.53 0.88
N GLU A 130 -5.80 18.40 0.19
CA GLU A 130 -5.33 18.13 -1.18
C GLU A 130 -3.80 18.05 -1.35
N ARG A 131 -3.09 17.69 -0.27
CA ARG A 131 -1.63 17.56 -0.29
C ARG A 131 -1.18 16.16 -0.67
N PHE A 132 -1.88 15.17 -0.14
CA PHE A 132 -1.50 13.77 -0.30
C PHE A 132 -2.71 12.94 -0.69
N LEU A 133 -2.45 11.93 -1.51
CA LEU A 133 -3.39 10.86 -1.75
C LEU A 133 -3.14 9.74 -0.75
N VAL A 134 -4.21 9.18 -0.22
CA VAL A 134 -4.21 7.86 0.40
C VAL A 134 -4.98 6.90 -0.49
N GLU A 135 -4.39 5.75 -0.74
CA GLU A 135 -4.96 4.63 -1.46
C GLU A 135 -5.16 3.47 -0.47
N GLU A 136 -6.35 2.90 -0.43
CA GLU A 136 -6.66 1.68 0.31
C GLU A 136 -7.05 0.59 -0.69
N VAL A 137 -6.41 -0.57 -0.62
CA VAL A 137 -6.64 -1.69 -1.54
C VAL A 137 -7.11 -2.91 -0.76
N ARG A 138 -8.11 -3.60 -1.30
CA ARG A 138 -8.57 -4.91 -0.81
C ARG A 138 -8.69 -5.87 -1.99
N GLY A 139 -8.30 -7.13 -1.81
CA GLY A 139 -8.40 -8.11 -2.86
C GLY A 139 -8.24 -9.54 -2.37
N ASP A 140 -8.18 -10.47 -3.34
CA ASP A 140 -7.85 -11.87 -3.10
C ASP A 140 -6.58 -12.23 -3.86
N MET A 141 -5.62 -12.84 -3.19
CA MET A 141 -4.41 -13.38 -3.80
C MET A 141 -4.31 -14.88 -3.52
N GLY A 142 -4.85 -15.68 -4.42
CA GLY A 142 -4.79 -17.14 -4.33
C GLY A 142 -5.63 -17.71 -3.17
N GLY A 143 -6.80 -17.13 -2.90
CA GLY A 143 -7.69 -17.54 -1.81
C GLY A 143 -7.36 -16.92 -0.45
N MET A 144 -6.37 -16.02 -0.39
CA MET A 144 -6.02 -15.26 0.81
C MET A 144 -6.44 -13.80 0.66
N THR A 145 -7.06 -13.25 1.70
CA THR A 145 -7.39 -11.82 1.76
C THR A 145 -6.12 -10.99 1.70
N PHE A 146 -6.10 -10.03 0.79
CA PHE A 146 -5.05 -9.04 0.65
C PHE A 146 -5.56 -7.67 1.10
N GLU A 147 -4.79 -6.97 1.92
CA GLU A 147 -5.02 -5.58 2.30
C GLU A 147 -3.75 -4.77 2.06
N GLY A 148 -3.90 -3.62 1.41
CA GLY A 148 -2.79 -2.71 1.12
C GLY A 148 -3.16 -1.26 1.37
N MET A 149 -2.17 -0.44 1.69
CA MET A 149 -2.32 0.99 1.82
C MET A 149 -1.12 1.72 1.22
N GLY A 150 -1.42 2.73 0.41
CA GLY A 150 -0.43 3.61 -0.20
C GLY A 150 -0.63 5.06 0.21
N LEU A 151 0.47 5.79 0.37
CA LEU A 151 0.46 7.26 0.36
C LEU A 151 1.25 7.75 -0.84
N SER A 152 0.81 8.85 -1.44
CA SER A 152 1.57 9.53 -2.48
C SER A 152 1.33 11.03 -2.47
N GLY A 153 2.29 11.77 -3.02
CA GLY A 153 2.20 13.22 -3.10
C GLY A 153 3.32 13.82 -3.95
N TYR A 154 3.37 15.14 -3.93
CA TYR A 154 4.45 15.92 -4.51
C TYR A 154 5.07 16.81 -3.44
N ASP A 155 6.39 16.85 -3.39
CA ASP A 155 7.14 17.73 -2.51
C ASP A 155 7.57 18.97 -3.31
N ASN A 156 6.99 20.13 -3.03
CA ASN A 156 7.33 21.38 -3.73
C ASN A 156 8.76 21.86 -3.45
N PHE A 157 9.34 21.51 -2.28
CA PHE A 157 10.70 21.90 -1.94
C PHE A 157 11.73 21.01 -2.63
N ARG A 158 11.49 19.69 -2.62
CA ARG A 158 12.35 18.71 -3.30
C ARG A 158 12.08 18.61 -4.79
N GLN A 159 10.96 19.17 -5.26
CA GLN A 159 10.46 19.14 -6.63
C GLN A 159 10.34 17.72 -7.19
N GLU A 160 9.89 16.77 -6.36
CA GLU A 160 9.77 15.37 -6.74
C GLU A 160 8.45 14.76 -6.24
N TYR A 161 7.94 13.80 -7.02
CA TYR A 161 6.84 12.96 -6.57
C TYR A 161 7.39 11.91 -5.61
N TRP A 162 6.57 11.50 -4.65
CA TRP A 162 6.92 10.43 -3.72
C TRP A 162 5.74 9.49 -3.49
N SER A 163 6.06 8.26 -3.08
CA SER A 163 5.06 7.29 -2.65
C SER A 163 5.63 6.32 -1.62
N THR A 164 4.78 5.91 -0.68
CA THR A 164 5.04 4.82 0.26
C THR A 164 3.96 3.76 0.17
N TRP A 165 4.31 2.50 0.42
CA TRP A 165 3.37 1.38 0.37
C TRP A 165 3.61 0.37 1.49
N MET A 166 2.52 -0.17 2.04
CA MET A 166 2.49 -1.26 3.02
C MET A 166 1.34 -2.21 2.70
N ASP A 167 1.49 -3.50 3.00
CA ASP A 167 0.44 -4.49 2.79
C ASP A 167 0.51 -5.66 3.78
N SER A 168 -0.52 -6.50 3.77
CA SER A 168 -0.68 -7.65 4.67
C SER A 168 0.28 -8.81 4.38
N MET A 169 1.10 -8.75 3.33
CA MET A 169 2.03 -9.82 2.93
C MET A 169 3.45 -9.58 3.46
N ALA A 170 3.72 -8.41 4.04
CA ALA A 170 5.02 -8.04 4.60
C ALA A 170 4.88 -7.21 5.88
N THR A 171 5.93 -7.22 6.71
CA THR A 171 6.06 -6.28 7.84
C THR A 171 6.93 -5.07 7.51
N SER A 172 7.47 -5.02 6.29
CA SER A 172 8.22 -3.89 5.74
C SER A 172 7.28 -2.92 5.02
N TYR A 173 7.76 -1.69 4.85
CA TYR A 173 7.18 -0.72 3.93
C TYR A 173 8.15 -0.49 2.77
N THR A 174 7.64 0.02 1.66
CA THR A 174 8.47 0.54 0.57
C THR A 174 8.29 2.04 0.44
N ALA A 175 9.34 2.71 -0.02
CA ALA A 175 9.33 4.13 -0.34
C ALA A 175 9.98 4.32 -1.72
N SER A 176 9.43 5.24 -2.50
CA SER A 176 9.92 5.59 -3.82
C SER A 176 9.75 7.08 -4.09
N THR A 177 10.64 7.61 -4.92
CA THR A 177 10.51 8.96 -5.47
C THR A 177 10.49 8.90 -6.99
N GLY A 178 9.96 9.95 -7.62
CA GLY A 178 9.67 9.89 -9.03
C GLY A 178 9.44 11.23 -9.69
N LYS A 179 9.16 11.15 -11.00
CA LYS A 179 8.86 12.27 -11.87
C LYS A 179 7.60 11.99 -12.67
N CYS A 180 6.91 13.05 -13.07
CA CYS A 180 5.84 12.99 -14.07
C CYS A 180 6.38 13.52 -15.40
N ASP A 181 5.86 13.02 -16.51
CA ASP A 181 6.12 13.59 -17.83
C ASP A 181 5.47 14.97 -17.99
N GLU A 182 5.83 15.67 -19.06
CA GLU A 182 5.29 17.00 -19.38
C GLU A 182 3.78 17.00 -19.63
N THR A 183 3.18 15.82 -19.87
CA THR A 183 1.75 15.69 -20.12
C THR A 183 0.92 15.52 -18.85
N GLY A 184 1.57 15.31 -17.70
CA GLY A 184 0.87 15.01 -16.45
C GLY A 184 0.28 13.59 -16.39
N LYS A 185 0.65 12.69 -17.31
CA LYS A 185 -0.01 11.38 -17.49
C LYS A 185 0.86 10.19 -17.14
N THR A 186 2.18 10.29 -17.29
CA THR A 186 3.10 9.19 -16.98
C THR A 186 3.99 9.53 -15.81
N PHE A 187 3.89 8.75 -14.75
CA PHE A 187 4.69 8.86 -13.55
C PHE A 187 5.69 7.71 -13.51
N THR A 188 6.97 8.02 -13.31
CA THR A 188 8.01 7.01 -13.12
C THR A 188 8.60 7.17 -11.73
N TYR A 189 8.47 6.12 -10.92
CA TYR A 189 9.02 6.06 -9.56
C TYR A 189 10.15 5.05 -9.50
N GLN A 190 11.11 5.29 -8.62
CA GLN A 190 12.19 4.38 -8.30
C GLN A 190 12.33 4.25 -6.79
N GLY A 191 12.63 3.04 -6.33
CA GLY A 191 12.80 2.75 -4.92
C GLY A 191 13.61 1.48 -4.73
N THR A 192 13.66 1.06 -3.46
CA THR A 192 14.25 -0.22 -3.09
C THR A 192 13.29 -1.00 -2.21
N MET A 193 13.28 -2.32 -2.37
CA MET A 193 12.56 -3.24 -1.50
C MET A 193 13.48 -4.36 -1.05
N ASP A 194 13.13 -5.01 0.05
CA ASP A 194 13.77 -6.27 0.42
C ASP A 194 13.01 -7.44 -0.22
N ASP A 195 13.74 -8.47 -0.64
CA ASP A 195 13.20 -9.72 -1.19
C ASP A 195 13.56 -10.87 -0.22
N PRO A 196 12.67 -11.19 0.74
CA PRO A 196 12.90 -12.29 1.67
C PRO A 196 12.99 -13.65 0.97
N GLY A 197 12.29 -13.83 -0.15
CA GLY A 197 12.30 -15.08 -0.92
C GLY A 197 13.66 -15.40 -1.51
N ARG A 198 14.42 -14.35 -1.88
CA ARG A 198 15.82 -14.47 -2.36
C ARG A 198 16.88 -14.13 -1.31
N ASN A 199 16.48 -13.80 -0.08
CA ASN A 199 17.35 -13.29 0.97
C ASN A 199 18.21 -12.09 0.51
N GLN A 200 17.58 -11.15 -0.20
CA GLN A 200 18.22 -9.93 -0.69
C GLN A 200 17.62 -8.70 -0.04
N LYS A 201 18.45 -7.68 0.18
CA LYS A 201 18.04 -6.38 0.72
C LYS A 201 18.34 -5.28 -0.28
N GLY A 202 17.53 -4.23 -0.27
CA GLY A 202 17.77 -3.04 -1.10
C GLY A 202 17.70 -3.32 -2.61
N VAL A 203 16.88 -4.29 -3.03
CA VAL A 203 16.65 -4.61 -4.43
C VAL A 203 15.96 -3.43 -5.08
N LYS A 204 16.59 -2.86 -6.11
CA LYS A 204 16.03 -1.72 -6.85
C LYS A 204 14.79 -2.14 -7.62
N TYR A 205 13.84 -1.22 -7.71
CA TYR A 205 12.69 -1.37 -8.60
C TYR A 205 12.33 -0.03 -9.25
N ARG A 206 11.60 -0.13 -10.35
CA ARG A 206 11.01 1.00 -11.04
C ARG A 206 9.53 0.75 -11.27
N ILE A 207 8.69 1.72 -10.92
CA ILE A 207 7.26 1.73 -11.23
C ILE A 207 7.00 2.73 -12.34
N VAL A 208 6.15 2.38 -13.29
CA VAL A 208 5.59 3.29 -14.29
C VAL A 208 4.07 3.27 -14.15
N LYS A 209 3.49 4.40 -13.73
CA LYS A 209 2.03 4.58 -13.60
C LYS A 209 1.55 5.53 -14.69
N ARG A 210 0.57 5.09 -15.48
CA ARG A 210 0.04 5.82 -16.65
C ARG A 210 -1.45 6.03 -16.53
N LEU A 211 -1.88 7.28 -16.69
CA LEU A 211 -3.27 7.62 -16.99
C LEU A 211 -3.53 7.35 -18.47
N VAL A 212 -4.29 6.29 -18.76
CA VAL A 212 -4.60 5.92 -20.15
C VAL A 212 -5.75 6.78 -20.66
N ASP A 213 -6.80 6.91 -19.85
CA ASP A 213 -7.94 7.81 -20.02
C ASP A 213 -8.58 8.14 -18.66
N ASP A 214 -9.68 8.89 -18.64
CA ASP A 214 -10.37 9.32 -17.41
C ASP A 214 -10.92 8.16 -16.54
N LYS A 215 -10.95 6.94 -17.10
CA LYS A 215 -11.54 5.75 -16.48
C LYS A 215 -10.55 4.60 -16.32
N SER A 216 -9.31 4.75 -16.79
CA SER A 216 -8.33 3.67 -16.75
C SER A 216 -6.92 4.15 -16.44
N VAL A 217 -6.29 3.43 -15.52
CA VAL A 217 -4.90 3.64 -15.11
C VAL A 217 -4.18 2.30 -15.20
N VAL A 218 -2.94 2.33 -15.69
CA VAL A 218 -2.05 1.16 -15.68
C VAL A 218 -0.86 1.46 -14.80
N MET A 219 -0.50 0.50 -13.95
CA MET A 219 0.74 0.53 -13.18
C MET A 219 1.57 -0.69 -13.57
N GLU A 220 2.83 -0.46 -13.91
CA GLU A 220 3.83 -1.48 -14.20
C GLU A 220 4.94 -1.37 -13.18
N MET A 221 5.51 -2.50 -12.79
CA MET A 221 6.69 -2.55 -11.96
C MET A 221 7.72 -3.48 -12.58
N HIS A 222 8.96 -2.99 -12.57
CA HIS A 222 10.12 -3.69 -13.06
C HIS A 222 11.12 -3.86 -11.92
N SER A 223 11.71 -5.04 -11.83
CA SER A 223 12.78 -5.35 -10.90
C SER A 223 13.79 -6.32 -11.53
N PRO A 224 15.03 -6.37 -11.03
CA PRO A 224 16.01 -7.36 -11.45
C PRO A 224 15.52 -8.81 -11.27
N GLY A 225 15.76 -9.65 -12.26
CA GLY A 225 15.67 -11.11 -12.16
C GLY A 225 16.90 -11.71 -11.49
N ALA A 226 16.94 -13.04 -11.42
CA ALA A 226 18.10 -13.76 -10.89
C ALA A 226 19.39 -13.52 -11.71
N ASP A 227 19.25 -13.13 -12.98
CA ASP A 227 20.35 -12.75 -13.87
C ASP A 227 20.78 -11.28 -13.73
N GLY A 228 20.14 -10.53 -12.83
CA GLY A 228 20.37 -9.11 -12.59
C GLY A 228 19.74 -8.18 -13.62
N LYS A 229 19.06 -8.68 -14.66
CA LYS A 229 18.40 -7.85 -15.66
C LYS A 229 17.01 -7.45 -15.21
N GLU A 230 16.62 -6.21 -15.47
CA GLU A 230 15.24 -5.78 -15.22
C GLU A 230 14.26 -6.52 -16.13
N PHE A 231 13.14 -6.93 -15.56
CA PHE A 231 11.99 -7.43 -16.30
C PHE A 231 10.70 -6.91 -15.66
N LEU A 232 9.64 -6.80 -16.47
CA LEU A 232 8.29 -6.51 -15.96
C LEU A 232 7.82 -7.70 -15.12
N ASN A 233 7.68 -7.51 -13.82
CA ASN A 233 7.31 -8.57 -12.87
C ASN A 233 5.93 -8.38 -12.26
N PHE A 234 5.35 -7.18 -12.36
CA PHE A 234 4.04 -6.87 -11.81
C PHE A 234 3.33 -5.79 -12.65
N GLU A 235 2.03 -5.98 -12.86
CA GLU A 235 1.15 -5.04 -13.58
C GLU A 235 -0.19 -4.96 -12.86
N ILE A 236 -0.75 -3.75 -12.74
CA ILE A 236 -2.13 -3.53 -12.32
C ILE A 236 -2.84 -2.68 -13.38
N THR A 237 -4.02 -3.11 -13.79
CA THR A 237 -5.00 -2.25 -14.45
C THR A 237 -6.07 -1.84 -13.46
N TYR A 238 -6.30 -0.54 -13.37
CA TYR A 238 -7.39 0.07 -12.61
C TYR A 238 -8.48 0.50 -13.58
N ALA A 239 -9.72 0.12 -13.29
CA ALA A 239 -10.91 0.57 -14.01
C ALA A 239 -11.82 1.31 -13.03
N ARG A 240 -12.22 2.54 -13.38
CA ARG A 240 -13.08 3.37 -12.53
C ARG A 240 -14.42 2.66 -12.31
N LYS A 241 -14.92 2.67 -11.07
CA LYS A 241 -16.25 2.17 -10.71
C LYS A 241 -17.36 3.13 -11.10
#